data_AF-A0A1A8L707-F1
#
_entry.id   AF-A0A1A8L707-F1
#
_cell.length_a   1.000
_cell.length_b   1.000
_cell.length_c   1.000
_cell.angle_alpha   90.00
_cell.angle_beta   90.00
_cell.angle_gamma   90.00
#
_symmetry.space_group_name_H-M   'P 1'
#
loop_
_entity.id
_entity.type
_entity.pdbx_description
1 polymer ?
#
loop_
_entity_poly.entity_id
_entity_poly.type
_entity_poly.pdbx_seq_one_letter_code
_entity_poly.pdbx_strand_id
1 'polypeptide(L)'
;LMFTEELGDILSEHAQNNHHVLDQCLALASIVYEACKVHRKTALSMCRRGLTHSAAEFMKLNLTADDCMWVLTSSSNPTLLQLLTEPSQGQVAILPVGRACSALLVDPQQHRVVLQLLDSLMSREQDVLENVILEDSSSSVDVWDQVASRCSDLNRADLSRAIRSILLRQNGTGVLSSDPDGARLMEHVFL
;
A
#
# COMPACT_ATOMS: atom_id res chain seq x y z
N LEU A 1 13.25 -24.32 28.33
CA LEU A 1 13.19 -23.91 26.91
C LEU A 1 13.64 -22.45 26.84
N MET A 2 14.60 -22.10 26.01
CA MET A 2 14.81 -20.68 25.67
C MET A 2 13.96 -20.34 24.46
N PHE A 3 13.33 -19.18 24.46
CA PHE A 3 12.67 -18.65 23.27
C PHE A 3 13.74 -18.17 22.29
N THR A 4 13.67 -18.66 21.06
CA THR A 4 14.54 -18.26 19.95
C THR A 4 13.68 -17.92 18.73
N GLU A 5 14.16 -17.01 17.89
CA GLU A 5 13.47 -16.68 16.63
C GLU A 5 13.27 -17.93 15.77
N GLU A 6 14.27 -18.82 15.73
CA GLU A 6 14.22 -20.11 15.01
C GLU A 6 13.08 -21.01 15.48
N LEU A 7 12.80 -21.07 16.79
CA LEU A 7 11.66 -21.83 17.30
C LEU A 7 10.34 -21.26 16.78
N GLY A 8 10.23 -19.92 16.71
CA GLY A 8 9.08 -19.24 16.12
C GLY A 8 8.93 -19.57 14.63
N ASP A 9 10.05 -19.60 13.89
CA ASP A 9 10.07 -19.92 12.46
C ASP A 9 9.59 -21.35 12.21
N ILE A 10 10.10 -22.33 12.98
CA ILE A 10 9.67 -23.73 12.91
C ILE A 10 8.17 -23.87 13.18
N LEU A 11 7.64 -23.18 14.20
CA LEU A 11 6.22 -23.19 14.51
C LEU A 11 5.38 -22.58 13.38
N SER A 12 5.83 -21.45 12.82
CA SER A 12 5.12 -20.78 11.73
C SER A 12 5.15 -21.58 10.44
N GLU A 13 6.24 -22.27 10.13
CA GLU A 13 6.34 -23.16 8.97
C GLU A 13 5.44 -24.39 9.16
N HIS A 14 5.48 -24.99 10.35
CA HIS A 14 4.63 -26.13 10.67
C HIS A 14 3.14 -25.79 10.53
N ALA A 15 2.73 -24.59 10.96
CA ALA A 15 1.36 -24.09 10.81
C ALA A 15 0.90 -24.00 9.35
N GLN A 16 1.78 -23.56 8.44
CA GLN A 16 1.46 -23.44 7.01
C GLN A 16 1.29 -24.82 6.35
N ASN A 17 2.09 -25.80 6.80
CA ASN A 17 2.00 -27.17 6.30
C ASN A 17 0.83 -27.94 6.94
N ASN A 18 0.31 -27.49 8.09
CA ASN A 18 -0.67 -28.21 8.90
C ASN A 18 -1.83 -27.31 9.36
N HIS A 19 -2.79 -27.09 8.47
CA HIS A 19 -3.93 -26.20 8.71
C HIS A 19 -4.75 -26.53 9.98
N HIS A 20 -4.77 -27.79 10.44
CA HIS A 20 -5.51 -28.22 11.64
C HIS A 20 -4.93 -27.66 12.96
N VAL A 21 -3.65 -27.30 12.99
CA VAL A 21 -2.96 -26.68 14.14
C VAL A 21 -2.59 -25.22 13.87
N LEU A 22 -3.08 -24.63 12.77
CA LEU A 22 -2.65 -23.31 12.29
C LEU A 22 -2.76 -22.23 13.37
N ASP A 23 -3.92 -22.09 14.01
CA ASP A 23 -4.11 -21.05 15.02
C ASP A 23 -3.22 -21.28 16.24
N GLN A 24 -3.11 -22.53 16.73
CA GLN A 24 -2.30 -22.88 17.89
C GLN A 24 -0.81 -22.64 17.65
N CYS A 25 -0.28 -23.12 16.51
CA CYS A 25 1.12 -22.96 16.16
C CYS A 25 1.47 -21.50 15.91
N LEU A 26 0.61 -20.74 15.22
CA LEU A 26 0.85 -19.30 15.02
C LEU A 26 0.72 -18.50 16.32
N ALA A 27 -0.18 -18.86 17.24
CA ALA A 27 -0.27 -18.24 18.55
C ALA A 27 1.00 -18.47 19.37
N LEU A 28 1.52 -19.70 19.38
CA LEU A 28 2.78 -20.02 20.03
C LEU A 28 3.96 -19.29 19.36
N ALA A 29 3.99 -19.23 18.03
CA ALA A 29 5.00 -18.48 17.28
C ALA A 29 4.96 -16.99 17.66
N SER A 30 3.77 -16.37 17.75
CA SER A 30 3.61 -14.99 18.20
C SER A 30 4.25 -14.75 19.58
N ILE A 31 4.01 -15.65 20.55
CA ILE A 31 4.58 -15.55 21.91
C ILE A 31 6.11 -15.65 21.86
N VAL A 32 6.64 -16.59 21.06
CA VAL A 32 8.09 -16.77 20.89
C VAL A 32 8.72 -15.52 20.26
N TYR A 33 8.16 -15.02 19.15
CA TYR A 33 8.66 -13.82 18.49
C TYR A 33 8.59 -12.58 19.40
N GLU A 34 7.53 -12.43 20.18
CA GLU A 34 7.38 -11.31 21.11
C GLU A 34 8.43 -11.37 22.22
N ALA A 35 8.68 -12.55 22.79
CA ALA A 35 9.75 -12.73 23.77
C ALA A 35 11.14 -12.46 23.18
N CYS A 36 11.34 -12.74 21.89
CA CYS A 36 12.57 -12.43 21.15
C CYS A 36 12.61 -10.99 20.59
N LYS A 37 11.56 -10.17 20.80
CA LYS A 37 11.40 -8.82 20.25
C LYS A 37 11.41 -8.75 18.70
N VAL A 38 10.99 -9.82 18.04
CA VAL A 38 10.88 -9.91 16.57
C VAL A 38 9.48 -9.47 16.12
N HIS A 39 9.14 -8.21 16.38
CA HIS A 39 7.78 -7.68 16.26
C HIS A 39 7.15 -7.87 14.87
N ARG A 40 7.94 -7.77 13.78
CA ARG A 40 7.40 -7.96 12.42
C ARG A 40 6.86 -9.38 12.20
N LYS A 41 7.52 -10.39 12.79
CA LYS A 41 7.06 -11.79 12.71
C LYS A 41 5.89 -12.06 13.65
N THR A 42 5.81 -11.36 14.80
CA THR A 42 4.60 -11.34 15.64
C THR A 42 3.39 -10.82 14.85
N ALA A 43 3.52 -9.67 14.19
CA ALA A 43 2.46 -9.08 13.37
C ALA A 43 2.05 -9.96 12.19
N LEU A 44 3.01 -10.55 11.48
CA LEU A 44 2.74 -11.49 10.39
C LEU A 44 1.96 -12.72 10.88
N SER A 45 2.31 -13.25 12.05
CA SER A 45 1.59 -14.37 12.67
C SER A 45 0.15 -13.98 13.03
N MET A 46 -0.08 -12.78 13.56
CA MET A 46 -1.43 -12.25 13.79
C MET A 46 -2.23 -12.14 12.48
N CYS A 47 -1.62 -11.62 11.41
CA CYS A 47 -2.27 -11.51 10.09
C CYS A 47 -2.69 -12.88 9.55
N ARG A 48 -1.82 -13.89 9.64
CA ARG A 48 -2.09 -15.27 9.21
C ARG A 48 -3.18 -15.96 10.03
N ARG A 49 -3.40 -15.52 11.27
CA ARG A 49 -4.50 -15.97 12.14
C ARG A 49 -5.82 -15.24 11.87
N GLY A 50 -5.86 -14.29 10.94
CA GLY A 50 -7.03 -13.46 10.68
C GLY A 50 -7.26 -12.34 11.70
N LEU A 51 -6.29 -12.07 12.59
CA LEU A 51 -6.35 -11.00 13.59
C LEU A 51 -5.91 -9.66 12.98
N THR A 52 -6.44 -9.30 11.81
CA THR A 52 -5.92 -8.21 10.97
C THR A 52 -5.98 -6.85 11.64
N HIS A 53 -7.07 -6.51 12.32
CA HIS A 53 -7.18 -5.24 13.06
C HIS A 53 -6.20 -5.18 14.24
N SER A 54 -6.10 -6.25 15.02
CA SER A 54 -5.12 -6.33 16.12
C SER A 54 -3.69 -6.25 15.61
N ALA A 55 -3.41 -6.85 14.44
CA ALA A 55 -2.11 -6.73 13.79
C ALA A 55 -1.83 -5.28 13.39
N ALA A 56 -2.77 -4.59 12.74
CA ALA A 56 -2.59 -3.19 12.34
C ALA A 56 -2.29 -2.27 13.54
N GLU A 57 -3.06 -2.41 14.64
CA GLU A 57 -2.81 -1.65 15.88
C GLU A 57 -1.45 -2.00 16.51
N PHE A 58 -1.09 -3.28 16.52
CA PHE A 58 0.23 -3.71 17.00
C PHE A 58 1.37 -3.13 16.16
N MET A 59 1.23 -3.15 14.84
CA MET A 59 2.22 -2.62 13.89
C MET A 59 2.42 -1.11 14.09
N LYS A 60 1.32 -0.37 14.24
CA LYS A 60 1.33 1.08 14.49
C LYS A 60 2.16 1.48 15.71
N LEU A 61 2.13 0.66 16.77
CA LEU A 61 2.80 0.94 18.04
C LEU A 61 4.24 0.41 18.10
N ASN A 62 4.56 -0.64 17.33
CA ASN A 62 5.80 -1.40 17.53
C ASN A 62 6.71 -1.49 16.30
N LEU A 63 6.25 -1.08 15.12
CA LEU A 63 6.98 -1.26 13.86
C LEU A 63 7.28 0.06 13.15
N THR A 64 8.37 0.02 12.37
CA THR A 64 8.69 1.06 11.39
C THR A 64 7.85 0.88 10.12
N ALA A 65 7.78 1.91 9.27
CA ALA A 65 7.11 1.81 7.97
C ALA A 65 7.71 0.70 7.08
N ASP A 66 9.02 0.49 7.13
CA ASP A 66 9.68 -0.56 6.33
C ASP A 66 9.34 -1.97 6.87
N ASP A 67 9.25 -2.14 8.20
CA ASP A 67 8.74 -3.38 8.79
C ASP A 67 7.28 -3.62 8.43
N CYS A 68 6.46 -2.57 8.42
CA CYS A 68 5.06 -2.65 7.99
C CYS A 68 4.93 -3.09 6.53
N MET A 69 5.77 -2.55 5.65
CA MET A 69 5.86 -2.99 4.25
C MET A 69 6.23 -4.46 4.12
N TRP A 70 7.20 -4.92 4.92
CA TRP A 70 7.60 -6.33 4.95
C TRP A 70 6.45 -7.25 5.38
N VAL A 71 5.69 -6.87 6.42
CA VAL A 71 4.53 -7.66 6.88
C VAL A 71 3.42 -7.66 5.83
N LEU A 72 3.14 -6.51 5.22
CA LEU A 72 2.12 -6.37 4.19
C LEU A 72 2.40 -7.28 3.00
N THR A 73 3.61 -7.19 2.43
CA THR A 73 4.07 -8.04 1.32
C THR A 73 4.12 -9.52 1.67
N SER A 74 4.37 -9.86 2.95
CA SER A 74 4.44 -11.26 3.41
C SER A 74 3.07 -11.89 3.76
N SER A 75 2.03 -11.07 3.98
CA SER A 75 0.71 -11.54 4.44
C SER A 75 -0.32 -11.69 3.32
N SER A 76 -0.15 -10.97 2.19
CA SER A 76 -1.13 -10.93 1.09
C SER A 76 -2.57 -10.61 1.55
N ASN A 77 -2.73 -9.81 2.61
CA ASN A 77 -4.03 -9.51 3.20
C ASN A 77 -4.57 -8.15 2.69
N PRO A 78 -5.69 -8.12 1.92
CA PRO A 78 -6.24 -6.88 1.39
C PRO A 78 -6.79 -5.93 2.46
N THR A 79 -7.36 -6.48 3.54
CA THR A 79 -7.84 -5.67 4.66
C THR A 79 -6.68 -5.02 5.40
N LEU A 80 -5.53 -5.70 5.49
CA LEU A 80 -4.33 -5.11 6.07
C LEU A 80 -3.83 -3.93 5.23
N LEU A 81 -3.82 -4.07 3.89
CA LEU A 81 -3.46 -2.97 2.99
C LEU A 81 -4.29 -1.72 3.32
N GLN A 82 -5.62 -1.85 3.34
CA GLN A 82 -6.53 -0.74 3.66
C GLN A 82 -6.23 -0.12 5.02
N LEU A 83 -6.08 -0.93 6.07
CA LEU A 83 -5.82 -0.43 7.43
C LEU A 83 -4.49 0.31 7.57
N LEU A 84 -3.49 -0.06 6.76
CA LEU A 84 -2.18 0.61 6.79
C LEU A 84 -2.16 1.86 5.91
N THR A 85 -2.98 1.93 4.86
CA THR A 85 -3.01 3.04 3.90
C THR A 85 -4.10 4.09 4.16
N GLU A 86 -5.12 3.77 4.96
CA GLU A 86 -6.18 4.72 5.29
C GLU A 86 -5.85 5.48 6.60
N PRO A 87 -6.02 6.81 6.62
CA PRO A 87 -5.88 7.58 7.84
C PRO A 87 -7.02 7.24 8.83
N SER A 88 -6.67 7.08 10.11
CA SER A 88 -7.61 6.76 11.18
C SER A 88 -7.70 7.90 12.20
N GLN A 89 -8.90 8.42 12.49
CA GLN A 89 -9.17 9.36 13.60
C GLN A 89 -8.15 10.52 13.75
N GLY A 90 -7.85 11.22 12.65
CA GLY A 90 -6.93 12.36 12.65
C GLY A 90 -5.44 12.01 12.66
N GLN A 91 -5.09 10.73 12.49
CA GLN A 91 -3.72 10.28 12.30
C GLN A 91 -3.45 9.97 10.83
N VAL A 92 -2.23 10.27 10.40
CA VAL A 92 -1.73 9.94 9.06
C VAL A 92 -1.68 8.42 8.90
N ALA A 93 -1.92 7.94 7.68
CA ALA A 93 -1.74 6.53 7.33
C ALA A 93 -0.33 6.03 7.71
N ILE A 94 -0.23 4.75 8.08
CA ILE A 94 1.06 4.14 8.47
C ILE A 94 1.95 3.97 7.23
N LEU A 95 1.33 3.63 6.10
CA LEU A 95 2.02 3.39 4.84
C LEU A 95 1.53 4.34 3.75
N PRO A 96 2.46 4.92 2.97
CA PRO A 96 2.11 5.62 1.74
C PRO A 96 1.51 4.68 0.71
N VAL A 97 0.41 5.10 0.11
CA VAL A 97 -0.40 4.29 -0.81
C VAL A 97 0.38 3.92 -2.08
N GLY A 98 1.09 4.87 -2.68
CA GLY A 98 1.89 4.68 -3.87
C GLY A 98 3.00 3.65 -3.67
N ARG A 99 3.77 3.76 -2.57
CA ARG A 99 4.80 2.75 -2.24
C ARG A 99 4.19 1.39 -1.91
N ALA A 100 3.07 1.34 -1.18
CA ALA A 100 2.39 0.09 -0.88
C ALA A 100 1.93 -0.60 -2.18
N CYS A 101 1.22 0.12 -3.04
CA CYS A 101 0.80 -0.38 -4.35
C CYS A 101 1.99 -0.83 -5.21
N SER A 102 3.03 0.00 -5.33
CA SER A 102 4.23 -0.32 -6.13
C SER A 102 4.92 -1.60 -5.66
N ALA A 103 5.10 -1.76 -4.35
CA ALA A 103 5.75 -2.94 -3.78
C ALA A 103 4.93 -4.22 -3.99
N LEU A 104 3.61 -4.16 -3.81
CA LEU A 104 2.73 -5.33 -4.00
C LEU A 104 2.57 -5.69 -5.49
N LEU A 105 2.64 -4.71 -6.40
CA LEU A 105 2.54 -4.96 -7.85
C LEU A 105 3.73 -5.74 -8.44
N VAL A 106 4.81 -5.92 -7.68
CA VAL A 106 5.95 -6.78 -8.07
C VAL A 106 5.53 -8.25 -8.13
N ASP A 107 4.63 -8.69 -7.25
CA ASP A 107 4.16 -10.08 -7.18
C ASP A 107 2.80 -10.24 -7.92
N PRO A 108 2.73 -11.09 -8.98
CA PRO A 108 1.48 -11.39 -9.68
C PRO A 108 0.32 -11.85 -8.78
N GLN A 109 0.62 -12.53 -7.66
CA GLN A 109 -0.43 -12.99 -6.74
C GLN A 109 -1.12 -11.83 -6.01
N GLN A 110 -0.47 -10.67 -5.94
CA GLN A 110 -0.95 -9.52 -5.17
C GLN A 110 -1.59 -8.45 -6.05
N HIS A 111 -1.51 -8.59 -7.38
CA HIS A 111 -2.13 -7.66 -8.34
C HIS A 111 -3.61 -7.42 -8.03
N ARG A 112 -4.37 -8.48 -7.74
CA ARG A 112 -5.80 -8.37 -7.43
C ARG A 112 -6.07 -7.48 -6.20
N VAL A 113 -5.26 -7.61 -5.16
CA VAL A 113 -5.41 -6.85 -3.91
C VAL A 113 -5.20 -5.35 -4.17
N VAL A 114 -4.15 -5.02 -4.94
CA VAL A 114 -3.86 -3.63 -5.30
C VAL A 114 -4.97 -3.04 -6.18
N LEU A 115 -5.41 -3.77 -7.20
CA LEU A 115 -6.48 -3.30 -8.08
C LEU A 115 -7.78 -3.08 -7.31
N GLN A 116 -8.12 -3.95 -6.36
CA GLN A 116 -9.30 -3.77 -5.49
C GLN A 116 -9.21 -2.51 -4.63
N LEU A 117 -8.04 -2.20 -4.07
CA LEU A 117 -7.83 -0.94 -3.34
C LEU A 117 -8.05 0.25 -4.27
N LEU A 118 -7.36 0.28 -5.41
CA LEU A 118 -7.44 1.40 -6.34
C LEU A 118 -8.86 1.60 -6.90
N ASP A 119 -9.59 0.51 -7.15
CA ASP A 119 -11.01 0.55 -7.51
C ASP A 119 -11.88 1.11 -6.40
N SER A 120 -11.62 0.74 -5.15
CA SER A 120 -12.33 1.32 -4.02
C SER A 120 -12.07 2.82 -3.88
N LEU A 121 -10.86 3.29 -4.22
CA LEU A 121 -10.52 4.71 -4.18
C LEU A 121 -11.16 5.47 -5.35
N MET A 122 -11.23 4.89 -6.54
CA MET A 122 -11.91 5.49 -7.69
C MET A 122 -13.44 5.54 -7.56
N SER A 123 -14.04 4.54 -6.91
CA SER A 123 -15.51 4.41 -6.82
C SER A 123 -16.15 5.15 -5.65
N ARG A 124 -15.34 5.66 -4.71
CA ARG A 124 -15.79 6.52 -3.61
C ARG A 124 -16.22 7.89 -4.14
N GLU A 125 -16.67 8.75 -3.22
CA GLU A 125 -17.03 10.14 -3.53
C GLU A 125 -15.98 10.84 -4.40
N GLN A 126 -16.42 11.87 -5.11
CA GLN A 126 -15.59 12.58 -6.06
C GLN A 126 -14.28 13.04 -5.40
N ASP A 127 -13.17 12.86 -6.13
CA ASP A 127 -11.82 13.29 -5.76
C ASP A 127 -11.13 12.48 -4.64
N VAL A 128 -11.67 11.35 -4.14
CA VAL A 128 -10.96 10.53 -3.13
C VAL A 128 -9.61 10.01 -3.63
N LEU A 129 -9.55 9.44 -4.84
CA LEU A 129 -8.27 9.01 -5.41
C LEU A 129 -7.29 10.19 -5.61
N GLU A 130 -7.80 11.35 -6.03
CA GLU A 130 -7.00 12.56 -6.21
C GLU A 130 -6.41 13.03 -4.87
N ASN A 131 -7.23 13.11 -3.82
CA ASN A 131 -6.80 13.44 -2.47
C ASN A 131 -5.77 12.45 -1.94
N VAL A 132 -5.96 11.14 -2.13
CA VAL A 132 -4.99 10.13 -1.71
C VAL A 132 -3.64 10.32 -2.39
N ILE A 133 -3.61 10.58 -3.70
CA ILE A 133 -2.35 10.79 -4.42
C ILE A 133 -1.69 12.11 -3.98
N LEU A 134 -2.48 13.16 -3.71
CA LEU A 134 -1.98 14.46 -3.24
C LEU A 134 -1.45 14.43 -1.81
N GLU A 135 -2.10 13.69 -0.91
CA GLU A 135 -1.72 13.54 0.50
C GLU A 135 -0.56 12.55 0.69
N ASP A 136 -0.31 11.68 -0.29
CA ASP A 136 0.80 10.74 -0.30
C ASP A 136 2.16 11.40 -0.62
N SER A 137 2.53 12.34 0.25
CA SER A 137 3.77 13.13 0.17
C SER A 137 5.06 12.33 0.24
N SER A 138 5.00 11.06 0.66
CA SER A 138 6.18 10.19 0.77
C SER A 138 6.33 9.23 -0.41
N SER A 139 5.35 9.17 -1.32
CA SER A 139 5.50 8.56 -2.65
C SER A 139 5.87 9.64 -3.67
N SER A 140 6.91 9.40 -4.47
CA SER A 140 7.23 10.32 -5.57
C SER A 140 6.26 10.17 -6.75
N VAL A 141 6.24 11.18 -7.63
CA VAL A 141 5.52 11.11 -8.92
C VAL A 141 5.95 9.88 -9.73
N ASP A 142 7.25 9.53 -9.71
CA ASP A 142 7.76 8.35 -10.41
C ASP A 142 7.20 7.03 -9.83
N VAL A 143 6.97 6.96 -8.51
CA VAL A 143 6.33 5.79 -7.88
C VAL A 143 4.89 5.65 -8.38
N TRP A 144 4.14 6.74 -8.43
CA TRP A 144 2.78 6.72 -8.95
C TRP A 144 2.72 6.45 -10.46
N ASP A 145 3.70 6.93 -11.25
CA ASP A 145 3.79 6.61 -12.68
C ASP A 145 4.09 5.13 -12.91
N GLN A 146 4.91 4.51 -12.06
CA GLN A 146 5.12 3.05 -12.06
C GLN A 146 3.83 2.29 -11.77
N VAL A 147 3.06 2.71 -10.75
CA VAL A 147 1.75 2.12 -10.43
C VAL A 147 0.80 2.25 -11.63
N ALA A 148 0.73 3.43 -12.26
CA ALA A 148 -0.10 3.66 -13.43
C ALA A 148 0.32 2.79 -14.62
N SER A 149 1.63 2.64 -14.86
CA SER A 149 2.17 1.78 -15.93
C SER A 149 1.79 0.32 -15.71
N ARG A 150 1.96 -0.18 -14.47
CA ARG A 150 1.54 -1.54 -14.10
C ARG A 150 0.04 -1.76 -14.24
N CYS A 151 -0.79 -0.77 -13.90
CA CYS A 151 -2.23 -0.87 -14.14
C CYS A 151 -2.53 -1.05 -15.64
N SER A 152 -1.82 -0.32 -16.51
CA SER A 152 -1.96 -0.47 -17.97
C SER A 152 -1.56 -1.87 -18.45
N ASP A 153 -0.41 -2.39 -17.96
CA ASP A 153 0.06 -3.75 -18.26
C ASP A 153 -0.97 -4.83 -17.86
N LEU A 154 -1.75 -4.55 -16.80
CA LEU A 154 -2.81 -5.42 -16.27
C LEU A 154 -4.18 -5.18 -16.90
N ASN A 155 -4.24 -4.54 -18.08
CA ASN A 155 -5.47 -4.19 -18.80
C ASN A 155 -6.42 -3.26 -18.03
N ARG A 156 -5.91 -2.48 -17.07
CA ARG A 156 -6.64 -1.45 -16.33
C ARG A 156 -6.23 -0.05 -16.78
N ALA A 157 -6.50 0.22 -18.06
CA ALA A 157 -6.21 1.50 -18.70
C ALA A 157 -7.03 2.66 -18.10
N ASP A 158 -8.19 2.36 -17.51
CA ASP A 158 -9.01 3.30 -16.74
C ASP A 158 -8.25 3.82 -15.51
N LEU A 159 -7.73 2.92 -14.67
CA LEU A 159 -6.92 3.26 -13.50
C LEU A 159 -5.65 4.00 -13.88
N SER A 160 -4.95 3.51 -14.91
CA SER A 160 -3.74 4.14 -15.43
C SER A 160 -3.98 5.60 -15.83
N ARG A 161 -5.06 5.85 -16.59
CA ARG A 161 -5.42 7.19 -17.06
C ARG A 161 -5.85 8.10 -15.90
N ALA A 162 -6.60 7.58 -14.93
CA ALA A 162 -7.02 8.34 -13.76
C ALA A 162 -5.81 8.84 -12.97
N ILE A 163 -4.87 7.93 -12.63
CA ILE A 163 -3.64 8.27 -11.90
C ILE A 163 -2.81 9.29 -12.68
N ARG A 164 -2.53 9.03 -13.98
CA ARG A 164 -1.73 9.94 -14.81
C ARG A 164 -2.37 11.31 -14.97
N SER A 165 -3.70 11.39 -15.09
CA SER A 165 -4.41 12.68 -15.16
C SER A 165 -4.22 13.51 -13.90
N ILE A 166 -4.21 12.88 -12.72
CA ILE A 166 -3.98 13.55 -11.45
C ILE A 166 -2.53 14.06 -11.37
N LEU A 167 -1.56 13.21 -11.72
CA LEU A 167 -0.13 13.59 -11.74
C LEU A 167 0.15 14.75 -12.70
N LEU A 168 -0.51 14.80 -13.86
CA LEU A 168 -0.37 15.91 -14.82
C LEU A 168 -0.91 17.23 -14.26
N ARG A 169 -2.04 17.21 -13.54
CA ARG A 169 -2.61 18.40 -12.89
C ARG A 169 -1.68 18.94 -11.80
N GLN A 170 -1.01 18.06 -11.06
CA GLN A 170 -0.02 18.45 -10.04
C GLN A 170 1.16 19.22 -10.63
N ASN A 171 1.60 18.87 -11.85
CA ASN A 171 2.74 19.51 -12.50
C ASN A 171 2.42 20.86 -13.17
N GLY A 172 1.16 21.33 -13.13
CA GLY A 172 0.75 22.61 -13.72
C GLY A 172 0.84 22.68 -15.26
N THR A 173 1.41 21.67 -15.91
CA THR A 173 1.41 21.48 -17.36
C THR A 173 0.12 20.77 -17.76
N GLY A 174 -0.99 21.51 -17.65
CA GLY A 174 -2.16 21.19 -18.46
C GLY A 174 -1.69 21.10 -19.91
N VAL A 175 -1.78 19.90 -20.50
CA VAL A 175 -1.68 19.75 -21.95
C VAL A 175 -2.85 20.56 -22.49
N LEU A 176 -2.54 21.78 -22.94
CA LEU A 176 -3.45 22.56 -23.75
C LEU A 176 -3.81 21.67 -24.93
N SER A 177 -5.07 21.22 -24.95
CA SER A 177 -5.65 20.69 -26.18
C SER A 177 -5.31 21.69 -27.28
N SER A 178 -4.81 21.20 -28.41
CA SER A 178 -4.45 22.01 -29.56
C SER A 178 -5.69 22.72 -30.11
N ASP A 179 -6.02 23.86 -29.52
CA ASP A 179 -7.00 24.79 -30.03
C ASP A 179 -6.24 25.80 -30.91
N PRO A 180 -6.56 25.92 -32.21
CA PRO A 180 -5.74 26.66 -33.16
C PRO A 180 -5.84 28.20 -33.05
N ASP A 181 -6.54 28.76 -32.06
CA ASP A 181 -6.81 30.21 -31.99
C ASP A 181 -5.87 31.02 -31.08
N GLY A 182 -4.78 30.41 -30.58
CA GLY A 182 -3.80 31.08 -29.71
C GLY A 182 -2.84 32.08 -30.39
N ALA A 183 -3.11 32.51 -31.63
CA ALA A 183 -2.23 33.42 -32.37
C ALA A 183 -2.88 34.79 -32.55
N ARG A 184 -2.90 35.60 -31.48
CA ARG A 184 -2.94 37.07 -31.52
C ARG A 184 -2.94 37.61 -30.10
N LEU A 185 -1.92 38.40 -29.75
CA LEU A 185 -1.87 39.49 -28.75
C LEU A 185 -0.40 39.65 -28.31
N MET A 186 0.27 40.79 -28.37
CA MET A 186 0.14 42.07 -29.07
C MET A 186 1.51 42.74 -28.85
N GLU A 187 2.14 43.26 -29.91
CA GLU A 187 3.29 44.16 -29.78
C GLU A 187 2.86 45.41 -29.02
N HIS A 188 3.48 45.68 -27.86
CA HIS A 188 3.47 47.02 -27.28
C HIS A 188 4.89 47.42 -26.86
N VAL A 189 5.50 48.12 -27.81
CA VAL A 189 6.43 49.26 -27.70
C VAL A 189 6.74 49.72 -26.27
N PHE A 190 8.02 49.67 -25.89
CA PHE A 190 8.58 50.55 -24.86
C PHE A 190 9.26 51.74 -25.55
N LEU A 191 8.77 52.94 -25.22
CA LEU A 191 9.45 54.23 -25.37
C LEU A 191 10.18 54.52 -24.06
#